data_AF-A0A9P7FLU1-F1
#
_entry.id   AF-A0A9P7FLU1-F1
#
_cell.length_a   1.000
_cell.length_b   1.000
_cell.length_c   1.000
_cell.angle_alpha   90.00
_cell.angle_beta   90.00
_cell.angle_gamma   90.00
#
_symmetry.space_group_name_H-M   'P 1'
#
loop_
_entity.id
_entity.type
_entity.pdbx_description
1 polymer ?
#
loop_
_entity_poly.entity_id
_entity_poly.type
_entity_poly.pdbx_seq_one_letter_code
_entity_poly.pdbx_strand_id
1 'polypeptide(L)'
;MFVTSMVSTSTYHIHITYFPVRARCEPVLLILADSGTQFEYEEVPRVKWVEMKKAGQVTPAMFPYGGVPILRVTDKSSKQRSEFLLGETSAILSYLEEILTLPGTTLNKDLPLQTRARTQMIKEASLFFTNRVWQLSGEEVIKVTVIRSELRNKNHRIG
;
A
#
# COMPACT_ATOMS: atom_id res chain seq x y z
N MET A 1 16.58 31.26 -21.80
CA MET A 1 15.98 31.42 -20.46
C MET A 1 16.05 30.05 -19.79
N PHE A 2 17.08 29.82 -18.97
CA PHE A 2 17.26 28.53 -18.31
C PHE A 2 16.45 28.54 -17.02
N VAL A 3 15.41 27.71 -16.95
CA VAL A 3 14.72 27.44 -15.68
C VAL A 3 15.61 26.45 -14.95
N THR A 4 16.43 26.96 -14.04
CA THR A 4 17.18 26.13 -13.10
C THR A 4 16.15 25.37 -12.27
N SER A 5 16.02 24.06 -12.47
CA SER A 5 15.19 23.25 -11.59
C SER A 5 15.81 23.32 -10.20
N MET A 6 15.14 24.03 -9.28
CA MET A 6 15.45 23.88 -7.87
C MET A 6 15.08 22.44 -7.52
N VAL A 7 16.09 21.57 -7.44
CA VAL A 7 15.96 20.29 -6.76
C VAL A 7 15.68 20.65 -5.31
N SER A 8 14.39 20.69 -4.95
CA SER A 8 13.96 20.82 -3.56
C SER A 8 14.48 19.59 -2.84
N THR A 9 15.58 19.74 -2.09
CA THR A 9 16.08 18.68 -1.24
C THR A 9 15.01 18.39 -0.20
N SER A 10 14.37 17.21 -0.30
CA SER A 10 13.29 16.84 0.61
C SER A 10 13.77 16.91 2.06
N THR A 11 13.03 17.65 2.90
CA THR A 11 13.23 17.75 4.35
C THR A 11 13.27 16.37 5.00
N TYR A 12 12.53 15.42 4.42
CA TYR A 12 12.39 14.06 4.90
C TYR A 12 13.16 13.08 4.00
N HIS A 13 13.87 12.15 4.63
CA HIS A 13 14.24 10.88 3.98
C HIS A 13 13.10 9.88 4.24
N ILE A 14 12.55 9.32 3.17
CA ILE A 14 11.38 8.44 3.21
C ILE A 14 11.79 7.08 2.67
N HIS A 15 11.51 6.03 3.45
CA HIS A 15 11.72 4.64 3.06
C HIS A 15 10.44 3.84 3.32
N ILE A 16 9.94 3.14 2.30
CA ILE A 16 8.79 2.25 2.36
C ILE A 16 9.24 0.80 2.20
N THR A 17 8.82 -0.06 3.12
CA THR A 17 9.00 -1.51 3.00
C THR A 17 7.66 -2.19 2.71
N TYR A 18 7.57 -3.00 1.66
CA TYR A 18 6.36 -3.76 1.32
C TYR A 18 6.66 -5.10 0.62
N PHE A 19 5.61 -5.89 0.38
CA PHE A 19 5.69 -7.08 -0.45
C PHE A 19 5.78 -6.71 -1.94
N PRO A 20 6.40 -7.55 -2.79
CA PRO A 20 6.48 -7.34 -4.24
C PRO A 20 5.14 -7.63 -4.94
N VAL A 21 4.06 -6.98 -4.49
CA VAL A 21 2.70 -7.11 -5.01
C VAL A 21 1.99 -5.76 -5.00
N ARG A 22 1.09 -5.55 -5.97
CA ARG A 22 0.22 -4.38 -6.03
C ARG A 22 -1.00 -4.61 -5.15
N ALA A 23 -0.98 -4.06 -3.94
CA ALA A 23 -2.06 -4.26 -2.96
C ALA A 23 -2.18 -3.04 -2.03
N ARG A 24 -2.22 -3.25 -0.71
CA ARG A 24 -2.49 -2.19 0.27
C ARG A 24 -1.43 -1.08 0.32
N CYS A 25 -0.24 -1.27 -0.26
CA CYS A 25 0.78 -0.21 -0.34
C CYS A 25 0.59 0.69 -1.56
N GLU A 26 -0.24 0.30 -2.53
CA GLU A 26 -0.39 1.03 -3.78
C GLU A 26 -0.75 2.52 -3.60
N PRO A 27 -1.72 2.88 -2.73
CA PRO A 27 -2.06 4.29 -2.54
C PRO A 27 -0.91 5.12 -1.96
N VAL A 28 -0.03 4.49 -1.17
CA VAL A 28 1.14 5.15 -0.56
C VAL A 28 2.15 5.49 -1.66
N LEU A 29 2.43 4.54 -2.55
CA LEU A 29 3.35 4.73 -3.67
C LEU A 29 2.82 5.81 -4.62
N LEU A 30 1.51 5.85 -4.87
CA LEU A 30 0.89 6.87 -5.71
C LEU A 30 1.03 8.28 -5.13
N ILE A 31 0.77 8.48 -3.84
CA ILE A 31 0.97 9.79 -3.19
C ILE A 31 2.44 10.21 -3.23
N LEU A 32 3.37 9.29 -2.97
CA LEU A 32 4.80 9.60 -3.01
C LEU A 32 5.25 9.98 -4.43
N ALA A 33 4.81 9.25 -5.44
CA ALA A 33 5.09 9.56 -6.84
C ALA A 33 4.50 10.92 -7.26
N ASP A 34 3.24 11.19 -6.90
CA ASP A 34 2.54 12.44 -7.23
C ASP A 34 3.19 13.66 -6.54
N SER A 35 3.70 13.49 -5.32
CA SER A 35 4.38 14.57 -4.59
C SER A 35 5.71 15.01 -5.20
N GLY A 36 6.29 14.23 -6.12
CA GLY A 36 7.64 14.45 -6.65
C GLY A 36 8.76 14.25 -5.62
N THR A 37 8.45 13.74 -4.42
CA THR A 37 9.43 13.48 -3.37
C THR A 37 10.24 12.22 -3.69
N GLN A 38 11.57 12.29 -3.55
CA GLN A 38 12.41 11.09 -3.65
C GLN A 38 12.21 10.19 -2.42
N PHE A 39 12.02 8.89 -2.66
CA PHE A 39 11.85 7.89 -1.61
C PHE A 39 12.54 6.58 -1.99
N GLU A 40 12.90 5.78 -0.98
CA GLU A 40 13.39 4.42 -1.12
C GLU A 40 12.23 3.43 -1.00
N TYR A 41 12.24 2.37 -1.82
CA TYR A 41 11.26 1.30 -1.79
C TYR A 41 11.96 -0.05 -1.68
N GLU A 42 11.79 -0.71 -0.53
CA GLU A 42 12.31 -2.07 -0.29
C GLU A 42 11.20 -3.10 -0.46
N GLU A 43 11.38 -3.99 -1.43
CA GLU A 43 10.56 -5.18 -1.57
C GLU A 43 11.08 -6.32 -0.68
N VAL A 44 10.22 -6.82 0.18
CA VAL A 44 10.49 -7.95 1.07
C VAL A 44 9.56 -9.09 0.71
N PRO A 45 10.05 -10.19 0.09
CA PRO A 45 9.22 -11.36 -0.16
C PRO A 45 8.62 -11.93 1.13
N ARG A 46 7.42 -12.54 1.04
CA ARG A 46 6.71 -13.09 2.20
C ARG A 46 7.55 -14.08 3.02
N VAL A 47 8.39 -14.88 2.38
CA VAL A 47 9.30 -15.84 3.04
C VAL A 47 10.30 -15.11 3.93
N LYS A 48 11.01 -14.11 3.36
CA LYS A 48 11.95 -13.24 4.09
C LYS A 48 11.24 -12.51 5.24
N TRP A 49 10.01 -12.03 5.02
CA TRP A 49 9.23 -11.37 6.07
C TRP A 49 8.94 -12.29 7.27
N VAL A 50 8.59 -13.55 7.00
CA VAL A 50 8.36 -14.54 8.07
C VAL A 50 9.64 -14.81 8.87
N GLU A 51 10.79 -14.86 8.22
CA GLU A 51 12.09 -15.03 8.88
C GLU A 51 12.45 -13.81 9.75
N MET A 52 12.30 -12.60 9.21
CA MET A 52 12.52 -11.36 9.96
C MET A 52 11.62 -11.30 11.20
N LYS A 53 10.35 -11.74 11.08
CA LYS A 53 9.42 -11.81 12.21
C LYS A 53 9.91 -12.75 13.30
N LYS A 54 10.38 -13.94 12.93
CA LYS A 54 10.92 -14.92 13.87
C LYS A 54 12.21 -14.43 14.54
N ALA A 55 13.02 -13.66 13.82
CA ALA A 55 14.28 -13.10 14.32
C ALA A 55 14.09 -11.83 15.18
N GLY A 56 12.86 -11.34 15.36
CA GLY A 56 12.60 -10.07 16.08
C GLY A 56 13.13 -8.84 15.35
N GLN A 57 13.39 -8.94 14.05
CA GLN A 57 13.94 -7.86 13.21
C GLN A 57 12.84 -7.01 12.54
N VAL A 58 11.59 -7.28 12.87
CA VAL A 58 10.44 -6.52 12.38
C VAL A 58 10.07 -5.39 13.33
N THR A 59 9.21 -4.53 12.83
CA THR A 59 8.58 -3.36 13.48
C THR A 59 8.51 -3.40 15.00
N PRO A 60 8.65 -2.24 15.67
CA PRO A 60 8.53 -2.14 17.13
C PRO A 60 7.29 -2.86 17.66
N ALA A 61 7.37 -3.42 18.87
CA ALA A 61 6.30 -4.21 19.50
C ALA A 61 4.91 -3.52 19.53
N MET A 62 4.88 -2.20 19.33
CA MET A 62 3.66 -1.39 19.26
C MET A 62 2.91 -1.46 17.92
N PHE A 63 3.45 -2.11 16.88
CA PHE A 63 2.76 -2.17 15.59
C PHE A 63 1.63 -3.20 15.64
N PRO A 64 0.37 -2.79 15.39
CA PRO A 64 -0.74 -3.73 15.31
C PRO A 64 -0.47 -4.73 14.16
N TYR A 65 -0.63 -6.02 14.44
CA TYR A 65 -0.47 -7.15 13.51
C TYR A 65 0.92 -7.41 12.91
N GLY A 66 1.93 -6.57 13.19
CA GLY A 66 3.30 -6.74 12.67
C GLY A 66 3.32 -6.96 11.16
N GLY A 67 2.53 -6.17 10.44
CA GLY A 67 2.34 -6.24 8.99
C GLY A 67 3.09 -5.15 8.23
N VAL A 68 3.11 -5.29 6.90
CA VAL A 68 3.53 -4.26 5.95
C VAL A 68 2.29 -3.65 5.27
N PRO A 69 2.31 -2.39 4.77
CA PRO A 69 3.47 -1.52 4.59
C PRO A 69 4.01 -0.91 5.88
N ILE A 70 5.31 -0.60 5.84
CA ILE A 70 6.02 0.14 6.90
C ILE A 70 6.62 1.37 6.25
N LEU A 71 6.29 2.52 6.82
CA LEU A 71 6.92 3.80 6.53
C LEU A 71 8.01 4.08 7.57
N ARG A 72 9.19 4.44 7.09
CA ARG A 72 10.31 4.94 7.87
C ARG A 72 10.63 6.34 7.40
N VAL A 73 10.62 7.30 8.32
CA VAL A 73 10.87 8.71 8.03
C VAL A 73 11.98 9.23 8.93
N THR A 74 12.97 9.87 8.31
CA THR A 74 14.00 10.63 9.02
C THR A 74 13.86 12.10 8.64
N ASP A 75 13.59 12.94 9.64
CA ASP A 75 13.63 14.39 9.46
C ASP A 75 15.09 14.87 9.43
N LYS A 76 15.52 15.37 8.27
CA LYS A 76 16.89 15.87 8.06
C LYS A 76 17.10 17.24 8.72
N SER A 77 16.03 17.97 9.03
CA SER A 77 16.10 19.31 9.64
C SER A 77 16.24 19.26 11.16
N SER A 78 15.82 18.17 11.79
CA SER A 78 15.95 17.98 13.24
C SER A 78 17.40 17.73 13.64
N LYS A 79 17.86 18.43 14.69
CA LYS A 79 19.19 18.21 15.30
C LYS A 79 19.32 16.81 15.91
N GLN A 80 18.21 16.21 16.34
CA GLN A 80 18.13 14.81 16.70
C GLN A 80 17.52 14.08 15.51
N ARG A 81 18.36 13.39 14.72
CA ARG A 81 17.94 12.53 13.61
C ARG A 81 17.26 11.26 14.16
N SER A 82 16.13 11.43 14.84
CA SER A 82 15.32 10.30 15.30
C SER A 82 14.50 9.78 14.14
N GLU A 83 14.57 8.47 13.94
CA GLU A 83 13.76 7.77 12.97
C GLU A 83 12.35 7.58 13.51
N PHE A 84 11.36 7.90 12.69
CA PHE A 84 9.95 7.63 12.97
C PHE A 84 9.47 6.45 12.12
N LEU A 85 8.88 5.45 12.76
CA LEU A 85 8.34 4.25 12.12
C LEU A 85 6.81 4.27 12.24
N LEU A 86 6.13 4.05 11.12
CA LEU A 86 4.68 3.98 11.06
C LEU A 86 4.21 2.77 10.23
N GLY A 87 3.20 2.06 10.72
CA GLY A 87 2.52 0.97 10.03
C GLY A 87 1.08 1.35 9.69
N GLU A 88 0.37 0.44 9.03
CA GLU A 88 -1.01 0.60 8.53
C GLU A 88 -1.15 1.66 7.43
N THR A 89 -1.74 1.24 6.30
CA THR A 89 -1.85 2.10 5.11
C THR A 89 -2.57 3.43 5.39
N SER A 90 -3.72 3.43 6.08
CA SER A 90 -4.49 4.66 6.30
C SER A 90 -3.77 5.66 7.23
N ALA A 91 -3.02 5.16 8.20
CA ALA A 91 -2.19 6.00 9.06
C ALA A 91 -1.01 6.60 8.28
N ILE A 92 -0.33 5.78 7.48
CA ILE A 92 0.75 6.23 6.58
C ILE A 92 0.26 7.31 5.62
N LEU A 93 -0.88 7.12 4.96
CA LEU A 93 -1.45 8.11 4.04
C LEU A 93 -1.75 9.43 4.75
N SER A 94 -2.35 9.38 5.94
CA SER A 94 -2.67 10.58 6.71
C SER A 94 -1.41 11.35 7.13
N TYR A 95 -0.35 10.62 7.52
CA TYR A 95 0.94 11.22 7.84
C TYR A 95 1.59 11.88 6.61
N LEU A 96 1.62 11.18 5.48
CA LEU A 96 2.20 11.70 4.24
C LEU A 96 1.41 12.90 3.70
N GLU A 97 0.08 12.90 3.80
CA GLU A 97 -0.75 14.07 3.47
C GLU A 97 -0.26 15.31 4.21
N GLU A 98 0.12 15.22 5.49
CA GLU A 98 0.60 16.39 6.23
C GLU A 98 2.02 16.81 5.84
N ILE A 99 2.95 15.87 5.71
CA ILE A 99 4.37 16.21 5.49
C ILE A 99 4.73 16.53 4.03
N LEU A 100 3.91 16.10 3.08
CA LEU A 100 4.11 16.36 1.64
C LEU A 100 3.27 17.51 1.12
N THR A 101 2.37 18.06 1.93
CA THR A 101 1.47 19.12 1.49
C THR A 101 2.21 20.42 1.20
N LEU A 102 1.88 21.02 0.06
CA LEU A 102 2.35 22.35 -0.31
C LEU A 102 1.72 23.43 0.57
N PRO A 103 2.47 24.49 0.93
CA PRO A 103 1.94 25.63 1.66
C PRO A 103 0.69 26.21 0.99
N GLY A 104 -0.37 26.42 1.78
CA GLY A 104 -1.64 26.99 1.31
C GLY A 104 -2.67 25.94 0.83
N THR A 105 -2.32 24.66 0.80
CA THR A 105 -3.30 23.59 0.56
C THR A 105 -4.12 23.34 1.82
N THR A 106 -5.44 23.23 1.69
CA THR A 106 -6.32 22.82 2.79
C THR A 106 -6.06 21.36 3.14
N LEU A 107 -5.65 21.08 4.38
CA LEU A 107 -5.44 19.71 4.84
C LEU A 107 -6.75 19.06 5.24
N ASN A 108 -6.76 17.73 5.26
CA ASN A 108 -7.91 16.95 5.71
C ASN A 108 -8.35 17.39 7.13
N LYS A 109 -7.38 17.62 8.03
CA LYS A 109 -7.65 18.07 9.42
C LYS A 109 -8.37 19.42 9.52
N ASP A 110 -8.25 20.26 8.48
CA ASP A 110 -8.87 21.59 8.43
C ASP A 110 -10.31 21.54 7.89
N LEU A 111 -10.76 20.40 7.35
CA LEU A 111 -12.10 20.24 6.80
C LEU A 111 -13.16 20.08 7.92
N PRO A 112 -14.43 20.45 7.63
CA PRO A 112 -15.55 20.18 8.53
C PRO A 112 -15.63 18.71 8.95
N LEU A 113 -16.05 18.44 10.19
CA LEU A 113 -16.07 17.09 10.77
C LEU A 113 -16.78 16.06 9.88
N GLN A 114 -17.93 16.41 9.33
CA GLN A 114 -18.70 15.51 8.47
C GLN A 114 -17.95 15.17 7.18
N THR A 115 -17.22 16.13 6.61
CA THR A 115 -16.38 15.92 5.43
C THR A 115 -15.21 14.99 5.77
N ARG A 116 -14.53 15.22 6.90
CA ARG A 116 -13.43 14.35 7.37
C ARG A 116 -13.89 12.91 7.57
N ALA A 117 -15.04 12.73 8.22
CA ALA A 117 -15.63 11.40 8.45
C ALA A 117 -15.97 10.69 7.13
N ARG A 118 -16.54 11.40 6.15
CA ARG A 118 -16.82 10.84 4.82
C ARG A 118 -15.55 10.47 4.06
N THR A 119 -14.53 11.33 4.10
CA THR A 119 -13.23 11.03 3.49
C THR A 119 -12.61 9.79 4.12
N GLN A 120 -12.65 9.66 5.46
CA GLN A 120 -12.17 8.48 6.16
C GLN A 120 -12.94 7.23 5.75
N MET A 121 -14.26 7.30 5.68
CA MET A 121 -15.11 6.19 5.22
C MET A 121 -14.71 5.72 3.82
N ILE A 122 -14.47 6.65 2.89
CA ILE A 122 -14.03 6.32 1.52
C ILE A 122 -12.64 5.70 1.51
N LYS A 123 -11.69 6.25 2.29
CA LYS A 123 -10.33 5.70 2.43
C LYS A 123 -10.39 4.24 2.91
N GLU A 124 -11.12 3.96 3.98
CA GLU A 124 -11.23 2.61 4.54
C GLU A 124 -11.94 1.63 3.59
N ALA A 125 -13.03 2.06 2.94
CA ALA A 125 -13.72 1.24 1.94
C ALA A 125 -12.82 0.89 0.74
N SER A 126 -12.01 1.84 0.28
CA SER A 126 -11.06 1.63 -0.82
C SER A 126 -9.96 0.65 -0.43
N LEU A 127 -9.43 0.77 0.79
CA LEU A 127 -8.41 -0.16 1.30
C LEU A 127 -8.95 -1.59 1.46
N PHE A 128 -10.18 -1.72 1.94
CA PHE A 128 -10.86 -3.01 2.01
C PHE A 128 -11.00 -3.64 0.61
N PHE A 129 -11.44 -2.85 -0.37
CA PHE A 129 -11.60 -3.30 -1.75
C PHE A 129 -10.27 -3.74 -2.38
N THR A 130 -9.20 -2.95 -2.23
CA THR A 130 -7.87 -3.30 -2.75
C THR A 130 -7.35 -4.61 -2.14
N ASN A 131 -7.57 -4.84 -0.85
CA ASN A 131 -7.22 -6.10 -0.21
C ASN A 131 -8.02 -7.27 -0.80
N ARG A 132 -9.32 -7.07 -1.06
CA ARG A 132 -10.17 -8.10 -1.67
C ARG A 132 -9.75 -8.44 -3.10
N VAL A 133 -9.44 -7.44 -3.92
CA VAL A 133 -8.94 -7.65 -5.30
C VAL A 133 -7.64 -8.45 -5.28
N TRP A 134 -6.72 -8.12 -4.37
CA TRP A 134 -5.47 -8.88 -4.20
C TRP A 134 -5.72 -10.34 -3.79
N GLN A 135 -6.68 -10.61 -2.90
CA GLN A 135 -7.02 -11.99 -2.54
C GLN A 135 -7.56 -12.78 -3.74
N LEU A 136 -8.42 -12.15 -4.54
CA LEU A 136 -9.00 -12.77 -5.74
C LEU A 136 -7.97 -13.01 -6.85
N SER A 137 -6.93 -12.18 -6.96
CA SER A 137 -5.87 -12.38 -7.95
C SER A 137 -4.87 -13.47 -7.58
N GLY A 138 -4.86 -13.92 -6.32
CA GLY A 138 -4.01 -15.01 -5.82
C GLY A 138 -4.68 -16.39 -5.82
N GLU A 139 -6.00 -16.47 -6.05
CA GLU A 139 -6.69 -17.75 -6.22
C GLU A 139 -6.42 -18.27 -7.65
N GLU A 140 -5.70 -19.39 -7.78
CA GLU A 140 -5.58 -20.08 -9.07
C GLU A 140 -6.99 -20.32 -9.65
N VAL A 141 -7.16 -19.99 -10.93
CA VAL A 141 -8.37 -20.22 -11.70
C VAL A 141 -8.88 -21.63 -11.41
N ILE A 142 -10.02 -21.72 -10.72
CA ILE A 142 -10.74 -22.98 -10.55
C ILE A 142 -10.93 -23.55 -11.96
N LYS A 143 -10.24 -24.64 -12.28
CA LYS A 143 -10.47 -25.39 -13.51
C LYS A 143 -11.90 -25.90 -13.45
N VAL A 144 -12.83 -25.17 -14.07
CA VAL A 144 -14.18 -25.66 -14.30
C VAL A 144 -14.07 -26.76 -15.34
N THR A 145 -13.91 -28.00 -14.88
CA THR A 145 -14.03 -29.18 -15.71
C THR A 145 -15.48 -29.29 -16.15
N VAL A 146 -15.76 -28.87 -17.39
CA VAL A 146 -17.05 -29.13 -18.04
C VAL A 146 -17.12 -30.64 -18.32
N ILE A 147 -17.86 -31.37 -17.49
CA ILE A 147 -18.22 -32.75 -17.78
C ILE A 147 -19.25 -32.69 -18.92
N ARG A 148 -18.80 -32.88 -20.17
CA ARG A 148 -19.69 -33.14 -21.30
C ARG A 148 -20.33 -34.52 -21.07
N SER A 149 -21.62 -34.54 -20.73
CA SER A 149 -22.41 -35.76 -20.81
C SER A 149 -22.56 -36.15 -22.28
N GLU A 150 -21.97 -37.28 -22.66
CA GLU A 150 -22.25 -37.92 -23.95
C GLU A 150 -23.69 -38.42 -23.95
N LEU A 151 -24.58 -37.69 -24.63
CA LEU A 151 -25.86 -38.23 -25.08
C LEU A 151 -25.57 -39.30 -26.14
N ARG A 152 -25.49 -40.55 -25.66
CA ARG A 152 -25.50 -41.77 -26.47
C ARG A 152 -26.78 -41.78 -27.31
N ASN A 153 -26.67 -41.42 -28.59
CA ASN A 153 -27.71 -41.66 -29.58
C ASN A 153 -27.10 -42.31 -30.82
N LYS A 154 -27.21 -43.63 -30.93
CA LYS A 154 -27.13 -44.37 -32.20
C LYS A 154 -28.07 -45.58 -32.14
N ASN A 155 -29.33 -45.32 -32.47
CA ASN A 155 -30.18 -46.31 -33.12
C ASN A 155 -29.62 -46.58 -34.53
N HIS A 156 -28.97 -47.72 -34.74
CA HIS A 156 -28.98 -48.41 -36.03
C HIS A 156 -28.39 -49.81 -35.94
N ARG A 157 -29.26 -50.83 -35.96
CA ARG A 157 -29.09 -52.12 -36.65
C ARG A 157 -30.39 -52.91 -36.53
N ILE A 158 -31.25 -52.74 -37.52
CA ILE A 158 -32.26 -53.72 -37.90
C ILE A 158 -31.64 -54.44 -39.10
N GLY A 159 -31.49 -55.74 -38.97
CA GLY A 159 -31.10 -56.71 -39.99
C GLY A 159 -31.66 -58.04 -39.54
#